data_AF-A0A921GFT2-F1
#
_entry.id   AF-A0A921GFT2-F1
#
_cell.length_a   1.000
_cell.length_b   1.000
_cell.length_c   1.000
_cell.angle_alpha   90.00
_cell.angle_beta   90.00
_cell.angle_gamma   90.00
#
_symmetry.space_group_name_H-M   'P 1'
#
loop_
_entity.id
_entity.type
_entity.pdbx_description
1 polymer ?
#
loop_
_entity_poly.entity_id
_entity_poly.type
_entity_poly.pdbx_seq_one_letter_code
_entity_poly.pdbx_strand_id
1 'polypeptide(L)'
;MSKTAASIQAEKAARRPLALKQDGAELSPATHADFSHAHLRLGIDVGSTTVKLAVIDDNDNLVYANYERHHTDIRATAKELFARARKVIGAAPMRVSITGSGGMLLASWLDLEFVQEVIASKRAVETLIPQTDCAIELGGEDAKIIYFDNGIEQRMNGTCAGGTGA
;
A
#
# COMPACT_ATOMS: atom_id res chain seq x y z
N MET A 1 35.11 -4.72 2.39
CA MET A 1 35.24 -4.43 0.94
C MET A 1 33.91 -3.83 0.49
N SER A 2 33.91 -2.54 0.11
CA SER A 2 32.69 -1.82 -0.26
C SER A 2 32.26 -2.22 -1.67
N LYS A 3 31.04 -2.72 -1.84
CA LYS A 3 30.45 -3.05 -3.15
C LYS A 3 30.17 -1.74 -3.91
N THR A 4 30.61 -1.65 -5.16
CA THR A 4 30.36 -0.50 -6.05
C THR A 4 28.87 -0.39 -6.42
N ALA A 5 28.37 0.83 -6.67
CA ALA A 5 26.96 1.10 -7.00
C ALA A 5 26.40 0.24 -8.15
N ALA A 6 27.24 -0.09 -9.14
CA ALA A 6 26.89 -0.99 -10.25
C ALA A 6 26.60 -2.44 -9.80
N SER A 7 27.30 -2.94 -8.78
CA SER A 7 27.08 -4.29 -8.22
C SER A 7 25.80 -4.37 -7.39
N ILE A 8 25.40 -3.26 -6.75
CA ILE A 8 24.13 -3.15 -6.01
C ILE A 8 22.94 -3.12 -6.99
N GLN A 9 23.06 -2.39 -8.11
CA GLN A 9 22.04 -2.38 -9.16
C GLN A 9 21.86 -3.74 -9.85
N ALA A 10 22.96 -4.46 -10.11
CA ALA A 10 22.91 -5.81 -10.67
C ALA A 10 22.28 -6.84 -9.70
N GLU A 11 22.55 -6.75 -8.39
CA GLU A 11 21.90 -7.59 -7.37
C GLU A 11 20.41 -7.26 -7.19
N LYS A 12 20.02 -5.98 -7.32
CA LYS A 12 18.60 -5.57 -7.35
C LYS A 12 17.85 -6.20 -8.51
N ALA A 13 18.41 -6.14 -9.72
CA ALA A 13 17.81 -6.74 -10.92
C ALA A 13 17.73 -8.28 -10.87
N ALA A 14 18.54 -8.94 -10.04
CA ALA A 14 18.62 -10.40 -9.93
C ALA A 14 17.64 -11.02 -8.91
N ARG A 15 17.01 -10.23 -8.03
CA ARG A 15 16.06 -10.76 -7.04
C ARG A 15 14.72 -11.07 -7.68
N ARG A 16 14.43 -12.37 -7.81
CA ARG A 16 13.13 -12.90 -8.23
C ARG A 16 12.03 -12.43 -7.28
N PRO A 17 10.81 -12.15 -7.80
CA PRO A 17 9.65 -11.89 -6.96
C PRO A 17 9.42 -13.03 -5.97
N LEU A 18 9.07 -12.69 -4.74
CA LEU A 18 8.75 -13.65 -3.70
C LEU A 18 7.41 -14.32 -4.02
N ALA A 19 7.34 -15.64 -3.96
CA ALA A 19 6.08 -16.36 -4.07
C ALA A 19 5.22 -16.07 -2.83
N LEU A 20 4.01 -15.58 -3.02
CA LEU A 20 3.06 -15.31 -1.94
C LEU A 20 1.97 -16.37 -1.89
N LYS A 21 1.53 -16.71 -0.68
CA LYS A 21 0.31 -17.45 -0.39
C LYS A 21 -0.77 -16.48 0.09
N GLN A 22 -2.03 -16.81 -0.21
CA GLN A 22 -3.19 -16.07 0.25
C GLN A 22 -3.95 -16.88 1.29
N ASP A 23 -4.25 -16.26 2.44
CA ASP A 23 -5.15 -16.79 3.47
C ASP A 23 -6.18 -15.72 3.82
N GLY A 24 -7.40 -15.89 3.30
CA GLY A 24 -8.42 -14.85 3.30
C GLY A 24 -7.93 -13.55 2.64
N ALA A 25 -7.87 -12.48 3.44
CA ALA A 25 -7.40 -11.15 3.02
C ALA A 25 -5.88 -10.94 3.14
N GLU A 26 -5.16 -11.90 3.72
CA GLU A 26 -3.72 -11.79 4.00
C GLU A 26 -2.90 -12.45 2.89
N LEU A 27 -1.96 -11.70 2.33
CA LEU A 27 -0.91 -12.15 1.42
C LEU A 27 0.41 -12.19 2.19
N SER A 28 1.03 -13.36 2.26
CA SER A 28 2.29 -13.58 2.99
C SER A 28 3.23 -14.48 2.19
N PRO A 29 4.53 -14.51 2.49
CA PRO A 29 5.48 -15.41 1.84
C PRO A 29 5.02 -16.87 1.91
N ALA A 30 5.03 -17.56 0.78
CA ALA A 30 4.68 -18.98 0.70
C ALA A 30 5.67 -19.87 1.46
N THR A 31 6.91 -19.42 1.58
CA THR A 31 7.99 -20.03 2.37
C THR A 31 8.61 -19.00 3.30
N HIS A 32 9.33 -19.48 4.33
CA HIS A 32 10.04 -18.58 5.24
C HIS A 32 11.07 -17.73 4.46
N ALA A 33 11.03 -16.41 4.67
CA ALA A 33 11.94 -15.45 4.09
C ALA A 33 12.54 -14.57 5.21
N ASP A 34 13.84 -14.28 5.12
CA ASP A 34 14.54 -13.41 6.06
C ASP A 34 14.62 -11.98 5.51
N PHE A 35 14.06 -11.03 6.26
CA PHE A 35 14.02 -9.61 5.91
C PHE A 35 14.94 -8.74 6.79
N SER A 36 15.76 -9.34 7.65
CA SER A 36 16.64 -8.63 8.59
C SER A 36 17.56 -7.57 7.95
N HIS A 37 17.94 -7.78 6.69
CA HIS A 37 18.77 -6.88 5.89
C HIS A 37 18.04 -6.29 4.67
N ALA A 38 16.71 -6.39 4.63
CA ALA A 38 15.91 -5.82 3.55
C ALA A 38 15.59 -4.34 3.81
N HIS A 39 15.64 -3.53 2.75
CA HIS A 39 15.00 -2.23 2.75
C HIS A 39 13.56 -2.42 2.30
N LEU A 40 12.62 -2.11 3.18
CA LEU A 40 11.20 -2.28 2.93
C LEU A 40 10.48 -0.93 2.97
N ARG A 41 9.37 -0.86 2.24
CA ARG A 41 8.43 0.26 2.28
C ARG A 41 7.06 -0.26 2.67
N LEU A 42 6.40 0.46 3.57
CA LEU A 42 5.07 0.17 4.09
C LEU A 42 4.10 1.26 3.67
N GLY A 43 3.09 0.89 2.89
CA GLY A 43 1.94 1.72 2.60
C GLY A 43 0.76 1.32 3.47
N ILE A 44 0.06 2.30 4.04
CA ILE A 44 -1.18 2.09 4.79
C ILE A 44 -2.26 2.93 4.14
N ASP A 45 -3.36 2.30 3.73
CA ASP A 45 -4.53 2.97 3.16
C ASP A 45 -5.71 2.81 4.12
N VAL A 46 -6.14 3.91 4.71
CA VAL A 46 -7.28 3.95 5.64
C VAL A 46 -8.47 4.59 4.92
N GLY A 47 -9.35 3.76 4.39
CA GLY A 47 -10.60 4.20 3.77
C GLY A 47 -11.72 4.40 4.80
N SER A 48 -12.93 4.68 4.31
CA SER A 48 -14.13 4.87 5.15
C SER A 48 -14.62 3.60 5.86
N THR A 49 -14.22 2.42 5.38
CA THR A 49 -14.66 1.12 5.91
C THR A 49 -13.54 0.15 6.23
N THR A 50 -12.34 0.34 5.66
CA THR A 50 -11.24 -0.63 5.74
C THR A 50 -9.90 0.04 6.05
N VAL A 51 -9.01 -0.71 6.69
CA VAL A 51 -7.58 -0.42 6.73
C VAL A 51 -6.89 -1.47 5.89
N LYS A 52 -6.06 -1.04 4.95
CA LYS A 52 -5.21 -1.89 4.11
C LYS A 52 -3.75 -1.60 4.42
N LEU A 53 -2.92 -2.62 4.32
CA LEU A 53 -1.48 -2.54 4.51
C LEU A 53 -0.79 -3.29 3.38
N ALA A 54 0.22 -2.67 2.77
CA ALA A 54 1.08 -3.32 1.79
C ALA A 54 2.56 -3.05 2.11
N VAL A 55 3.37 -4.11 2.09
CA VAL A 55 4.83 -4.07 2.24
C VAL A 55 5.46 -4.44 0.91
N ILE A 56 6.32 -3.58 0.40
CA ILE A 56 7.09 -3.83 -0.82
C ILE A 56 8.59 -3.75 -0.55
N ASP A 57 9.38 -4.49 -1.33
CA ASP A 57 10.84 -4.40 -1.32
C ASP A 57 11.34 -3.24 -2.20
N ASP A 58 12.66 -3.10 -2.30
CA ASP A 58 13.33 -2.08 -3.12
C ASP A 58 13.15 -2.22 -4.64
N ASN A 59 12.59 -3.35 -5.10
CA ASN A 59 12.31 -3.65 -6.50
C ASN A 59 10.80 -3.54 -6.81
N ASP A 60 10.03 -2.92 -5.91
CA ASP A 60 8.57 -2.80 -5.99
C ASP A 60 7.83 -4.16 -5.96
N ASN A 61 8.49 -5.24 -5.52
CA ASN A 61 7.80 -6.53 -5.33
C ASN A 61 7.00 -6.52 -4.04
N LEU A 62 5.76 -7.04 -4.10
CA LEU A 62 4.96 -7.27 -2.91
C LEU A 62 5.57 -8.37 -2.04
N VAL A 63 5.75 -8.06 -0.76
CA VAL A 63 6.30 -8.96 0.26
C VAL A 63 5.22 -9.44 1.22
N TYR A 64 4.32 -8.54 1.60
CA TYR A 64 3.23 -8.80 2.53
C TYR A 64 2.09 -7.83 2.27
N ALA A 65 0.85 -8.27 2.37
CA ALA A 65 -0.30 -7.38 2.44
C ALA A 65 -1.40 -7.97 3.31
N ASN A 66 -2.21 -7.11 3.91
CA ASN A 66 -3.48 -7.52 4.50
C ASN A 66 -4.48 -6.35 4.42
N TYR A 67 -5.76 -6.66 4.58
CA TYR A 67 -6.77 -5.64 4.80
C TYR A 67 -7.84 -6.15 5.75
N GLU A 68 -8.46 -5.23 6.49
CA GLU A 68 -9.57 -5.53 7.39
C GLU A 68 -10.58 -4.40 7.42
N ARG A 69 -11.84 -4.75 7.69
CA ARG A 69 -12.86 -3.76 8.01
C ARG A 69 -12.60 -3.21 9.41
N HIS A 70 -12.54 -1.89 9.54
CA HIS A 70 -12.22 -1.29 10.84
C HIS A 70 -13.42 -1.15 11.76
N HIS A 71 -14.66 -1.29 11.26
CA HIS A 71 -15.89 -1.20 12.07
C HIS A 71 -15.87 -0.02 13.04
N THR A 72 -15.50 1.17 12.55
CA THR A 72 -15.29 2.43 13.31
C THR A 72 -14.09 2.50 14.27
N ASP A 73 -13.31 1.43 14.46
CA ASP A 73 -12.09 1.42 15.29
C ASP A 73 -10.82 1.24 14.45
N ILE A 74 -10.44 2.31 13.74
CA ILE A 74 -9.23 2.35 12.89
C ILE A 74 -7.97 2.00 13.69
N ARG A 75 -7.87 2.45 14.94
CA ARG A 75 -6.65 2.30 15.75
C ARG A 75 -6.44 0.85 16.17
N ALA A 76 -7.49 0.18 16.66
CA ALA A 76 -7.40 -1.22 17.04
C ALA A 76 -7.09 -2.09 15.81
N THR A 77 -7.77 -1.84 14.69
CA THR A 77 -7.54 -2.57 13.44
C THR A 77 -6.12 -2.37 12.93
N ALA A 78 -5.62 -1.13 12.82
CA ALA A 78 -4.25 -0.88 12.38
C ALA A 78 -3.21 -1.58 13.27
N LYS A 79 -3.40 -1.56 14.59
CA LYS A 79 -2.53 -2.26 15.55
C LYS A 79 -2.50 -3.76 15.30
N GLU A 80 -3.65 -4.37 15.03
CA GLU A 80 -3.74 -5.79 14.70
C GLU A 80 -3.03 -6.12 13.38
N LEU A 81 -3.23 -5.31 12.34
CA LEU A 81 -2.55 -5.49 11.05
C LEU A 81 -1.02 -5.38 11.20
N PHE A 82 -0.53 -4.41 11.98
CA PHE A 82 0.90 -4.30 12.27
C PHE A 82 1.44 -5.50 13.05
N ALA A 83 0.66 -6.02 14.00
CA ALA A 83 1.05 -7.21 14.75
C ALA A 83 1.15 -8.45 13.85
N ARG A 84 0.24 -8.62 12.89
CA ARG A 84 0.31 -9.69 11.89
C ARG A 84 1.49 -9.51 10.94
N ALA A 85 1.68 -8.31 10.40
CA ALA A 85 2.84 -8.00 9.57
C ALA A 85 4.15 -8.32 10.30
N ARG A 86 4.33 -7.84 11.54
CA ARG A 86 5.53 -8.07 12.35
C ARG A 86 5.85 -9.55 12.58
N LYS A 87 4.84 -10.42 12.67
CA LYS A 87 5.06 -11.89 12.78
C LYS A 87 5.71 -12.47 11.52
N VAL A 88 5.48 -11.86 10.36
CA VAL A 88 5.96 -12.33 9.06
C VAL A 88 7.25 -11.63 8.66
N ILE A 89 7.31 -10.30 8.76
CA ILE A 89 8.45 -9.49 8.29
C ILE A 89 9.48 -9.17 9.38
N GLY A 90 9.18 -9.48 10.64
CA GLY A 90 10.08 -9.20 11.77
C GLY A 90 10.22 -7.71 12.08
N ALA A 91 11.42 -7.30 12.46
CA ALA A 91 11.76 -5.92 12.85
C ALA A 91 12.61 -5.20 11.79
N ALA A 92 12.48 -5.59 10.52
CA ALA A 92 13.18 -4.93 9.42
C ALA A 92 12.86 -3.43 9.40
N PRO A 93 13.86 -2.55 9.21
CA PRO A 93 13.61 -1.11 9.11
C PRO A 93 12.79 -0.81 7.85
N MET A 94 11.77 0.03 7.99
CA MET A 94 10.86 0.36 6.90
C MET A 94 10.65 1.87 6.79
N ARG A 95 10.48 2.35 5.56
CA ARG A 95 9.86 3.66 5.32
C ARG A 95 8.35 3.48 5.30
N VAL A 96 7.62 4.35 5.98
CA VAL A 96 6.17 4.22 6.13
C VAL A 96 5.48 5.49 5.66
N SER A 97 4.44 5.32 4.83
CA SER A 97 3.56 6.41 4.42
C SER A 97 2.10 5.96 4.57
N ILE A 98 1.23 6.89 4.95
CA ILE A 98 -0.21 6.67 5.16
C ILE A 98 -0.99 7.47 4.13
N THR A 99 -2.06 6.90 3.60
CA THR A 99 -3.02 7.54 2.72
C THR A 99 -4.45 7.18 3.16
N GLY A 100 -5.44 7.62 2.41
CA GLY A 100 -6.84 7.31 2.64
C GLY A 100 -7.56 8.39 3.45
N SER A 101 -8.85 8.56 3.20
CA SER A 101 -9.69 9.58 3.87
C SER A 101 -9.67 9.50 5.41
N GLY A 102 -9.57 8.30 5.99
CA GLY A 102 -9.46 8.08 7.43
C GLY A 102 -8.02 8.09 7.97
N GLY A 103 -7.02 8.25 7.10
CA GLY A 103 -5.61 8.05 7.42
C GLY A 103 -4.93 9.23 8.10
N MET A 104 -5.46 10.44 7.94
CA MET A 104 -4.82 11.67 8.42
C MET A 104 -4.61 11.68 9.94
N LEU A 105 -5.63 11.24 10.70
CA LEU A 105 -5.54 11.17 12.16
C LEU A 105 -4.55 10.09 12.61
N LEU A 106 -4.55 8.93 11.95
CA LEU A 106 -3.60 7.86 12.24
C LEU A 106 -2.15 8.29 11.93
N ALA A 107 -1.94 8.98 10.82
CA ALA A 107 -0.65 9.54 10.43
C ALA A 107 -0.11 10.52 11.49
N SER A 108 -0.97 11.42 11.98
CA SER A 108 -0.62 12.35 13.06
C SER A 108 -0.27 11.63 14.37
N TRP A 109 -1.03 10.61 14.77
CA TRP A 109 -0.73 9.86 16.01
C TRP A 109 0.57 9.07 15.97
N LEU A 110 0.96 8.60 14.79
CA LEU A 110 2.16 7.80 14.59
C LEU A 110 3.38 8.64 14.16
N ASP A 111 3.21 9.95 13.96
CA ASP A 111 4.22 10.85 13.40
C ASP A 111 4.76 10.35 12.05
N LEU A 112 3.83 9.98 11.16
CA LEU A 112 4.11 9.43 9.84
C LEU A 112 3.67 10.38 8.72
N GLU A 113 4.34 10.25 7.57
CA GLU A 113 3.99 10.99 6.37
C GLU A 113 2.57 10.63 5.90
N PHE A 114 1.73 11.66 5.70
CA PHE A 114 0.44 11.51 5.03
C PHE A 114 0.58 11.89 3.55
N VAL A 115 0.25 10.96 2.66
CA VAL A 115 0.20 11.14 1.21
C VAL A 115 -1.26 11.24 0.79
N GLN A 116 -1.59 12.22 -0.06
CA GLN A 116 -2.94 12.36 -0.59
C GLN A 116 -3.31 11.16 -1.45
N GLU A 117 -4.52 10.63 -1.26
CA GLU A 117 -5.00 9.39 -1.88
C GLU A 117 -4.87 9.39 -3.40
N VAL A 118 -5.24 10.49 -4.03
CA VAL A 118 -5.19 10.67 -5.49
C VAL A 118 -3.76 10.58 -6.00
N ILE A 119 -2.81 11.13 -5.26
CA ILE A 119 -1.38 11.09 -5.60
C ILE A 119 -0.83 9.67 -5.40
N ALA A 120 -1.22 9.00 -4.33
CA ALA A 120 -0.83 7.62 -4.06
C ALA A 120 -1.38 6.67 -5.14
N SER A 121 -2.68 6.74 -5.44
CA SER A 121 -3.35 5.93 -6.47
C SER A 121 -2.78 6.20 -7.86
N LYS A 122 -2.58 7.47 -8.24
CA LYS A 122 -1.93 7.84 -9.50
C LYS A 122 -0.53 7.22 -9.60
N ARG A 123 0.30 7.38 -8.57
CA ARG A 123 1.66 6.85 -8.56
C ARG A 123 1.68 5.33 -8.68
N ALA A 124 0.75 4.64 -8.01
CA ALA A 124 0.62 3.19 -8.10
C ALA A 124 0.26 2.74 -9.52
N VAL A 125 -0.73 3.39 -10.15
CA VAL A 125 -1.16 3.07 -11.53
C VAL A 125 -0.04 3.34 -12.54
N GLU A 126 0.60 4.51 -12.49
CA GLU A 126 1.72 4.84 -13.40
C GLU A 126 2.91 3.87 -13.26
N THR A 127 3.10 3.31 -12.06
CA THR A 127 4.20 2.36 -11.79
C THR A 127 3.86 0.96 -12.27
N LEU A 128 2.63 0.49 -12.04
CA LEU A 128 2.22 -0.89 -12.30
C LEU A 128 1.66 -1.10 -13.72
N ILE A 129 0.96 -0.10 -14.26
CA ILE A 129 0.25 -0.15 -15.54
C ILE A 129 0.44 1.19 -16.27
N PRO A 130 1.66 1.52 -16.72
CA PRO A 130 2.01 2.85 -17.25
C PRO A 130 1.22 3.28 -18.48
N GLN A 131 0.60 2.34 -19.20
CA GLN A 131 -0.25 2.57 -20.37
C GLN A 131 -1.72 2.88 -20.03
N THR A 132 -2.06 3.03 -18.75
CA THR A 132 -3.43 3.35 -18.34
C THR A 132 -3.79 4.79 -18.69
N ASP A 133 -4.83 4.98 -19.50
CA ASP A 133 -5.37 6.31 -19.82
C ASP A 133 -6.33 6.84 -18.73
N CYS A 134 -7.05 5.92 -18.08
CA CYS A 134 -8.06 6.21 -17.08
C CYS A 134 -8.14 5.11 -16.01
N ALA A 135 -8.19 5.50 -14.74
CA ALA A 135 -8.44 4.61 -13.62
C ALA A 135 -9.73 5.01 -12.89
N ILE A 136 -10.58 4.02 -12.61
CA ILE A 136 -11.81 4.20 -11.82
C ILE A 136 -11.63 3.45 -10.51
N GLU A 137 -11.59 4.19 -9.40
CA GLU A 137 -11.55 3.67 -8.05
C GLU A 137 -12.96 3.75 -7.44
N LEU A 138 -13.52 2.60 -7.07
CA LEU A 138 -14.83 2.51 -6.41
C LEU A 138 -14.62 2.22 -4.93
N GLY A 139 -14.85 3.21 -4.09
CA GLY A 139 -14.78 3.12 -2.64
C GLY A 139 -16.12 2.74 -1.99
N GLY A 140 -16.13 2.72 -0.66
CA GLY A 140 -17.35 2.47 0.11
C GLY A 140 -18.31 3.66 0.15
N GLU A 141 -17.79 4.88 0.03
CA GLU A 141 -18.56 6.13 0.12
C GLU A 141 -18.50 6.94 -1.18
N ASP A 142 -17.37 6.87 -1.90
CA ASP A 142 -17.12 7.67 -3.09
C ASP A 142 -16.67 6.81 -4.28
N ALA A 143 -16.71 7.42 -5.46
CA ALA A 143 -16.07 6.92 -6.66
C ALA A 143 -15.15 8.01 -7.21
N LYS A 144 -13.94 7.61 -7.62
CA LYS A 144 -12.92 8.50 -8.17
C LYS A 144 -12.56 8.05 -9.57
N ILE A 145 -12.48 9.01 -10.49
CA ILE A 145 -11.95 8.80 -11.83
C ILE A 145 -10.69 9.64 -11.97
N ILE A 146 -9.58 9.01 -12.32
CA ILE A 146 -8.28 9.64 -12.56
C ILE A 146 -7.96 9.47 -14.05
N TYR A 147 -7.77 10.60 -14.74
CA TYR A 147 -7.29 10.61 -16.13
C TYR A 147 -5.79 10.88 -16.14
N PHE A 148 -5.06 10.17 -17.00
CA PHE A 148 -3.58 10.22 -17.05
C PHE A 148 -3.05 11.05 -18.23
N ASP A 149 -3.92 11.55 -19.10
CA ASP A 149 -3.57 12.48 -20.17
C ASP A 149 -3.42 13.93 -19.67
N ASN A 150 -2.32 14.60 -20.04
CA ASN A 150 -2.10 16.06 -19.88
C ASN A 150 -2.21 16.65 -18.45
N GLY A 151 -1.97 15.88 -17.39
CA GLY A 151 -1.89 16.41 -16.02
C GLY A 151 -2.48 15.49 -14.95
N ILE A 152 -3.00 16.06 -13.87
CA ILE A 152 -3.89 15.37 -12.93
C ILE A 152 -5.26 15.98 -13.14
N GLU A 153 -6.13 15.31 -13.89
CA GLU A 153 -7.56 15.60 -13.88
C GLU A 153 -8.27 14.50 -13.10
N GLN A 154 -8.95 14.89 -12.03
CA GLN A 154 -9.73 13.99 -11.20
C GLN A 154 -11.18 14.44 -11.17
N ARG A 155 -12.10 13.48 -11.28
CA ARG A 155 -13.53 13.68 -11.01
C ARG A 155 -13.93 12.83 -9.81
N MET A 156 -14.65 13.43 -8.87
CA MET A 156 -15.20 12.76 -7.69
C MET A 156 -16.71 12.91 -7.68
N ASN A 157 -17.43 11.81 -7.48
CA ASN A 157 -18.85 11.85 -7.18
C ASN A 157 -19.02 11.76 -5.66
N GLY A 158 -19.26 12.92 -5.01
CA GLY A 158 -19.57 12.99 -3.58
C GLY A 158 -21.07 12.99 -3.25
N THR A 159 -21.96 12.94 -4.25
CA THR A 159 -23.41 13.10 -4.03
C THR A 159 -24.23 12.28 -5.03
N CYS A 160 -24.08 10.96 -5.05
CA CYS A 160 -25.12 10.04 -5.54
C CYS A 160 -24.80 8.61 -5.08
N ALA A 161 -25.54 8.11 -4.08
CA ALA A 161 -25.51 6.72 -3.60
C ALA A 161 -26.21 5.75 -4.59
N GLY A 162 -25.95 5.92 -5.89
CA GLY A 162 -26.48 5.09 -6.97
C GLY A 162 -25.40 4.16 -7.53
N GLY A 163 -24.66 3.46 -6.67
CA GLY A 163 -23.60 2.53 -7.10
C GLY A 163 -22.73 1.96 -5.97
N THR A 164 -22.64 2.64 -4.83
CA THR A 164 -21.95 2.15 -3.63
C THR A 164 -22.99 1.49 -2.72
N GLY A 165 -23.02 0.15 -2.70
CA GLY A 165 -23.97 -0.63 -1.91
C GLY A 165 -23.82 -0.42 -0.40
N ALA A 166 -24.44 0.66 0.10
CA ALA A 166 -24.80 0.83 1.49
C ALA A 166 -25.84 -0.23 1.90
#